data_AF-A0A7Y3C250-F1
#
_entry.id   AF-A0A7Y3C250-F1
#
_cell.length_a   1.000
_cell.length_b   1.000
_cell.length_c   1.000
_cell.angle_alpha   90.00
_cell.angle_beta   90.00
_cell.angle_gamma   90.00
#
_symmetry.space_group_name_H-M   'P 1'
#
loop_
_entity.id
_entity.type
_entity.pdbx_description
1 polymer ?
#
loop_
_entity_poly.entity_id
_entity_poly.type
_entity_poly.pdbx_seq_one_letter_code
_entity_poly.pdbx_strand_id
1 'polypeptide(L)'
;MPSEAVMDRTTDLTGRALDSLKGRIDAFHAAVAAAEREVAAEVLRRTGEEDVKGEQALIELGPFAVGRIDPDRFAQLLGVAEAPLTSEAVDVLSRANSILTGFRAELERHVVDVEPGGDLRDAVKAALADFGRAYGAARAVELARAGTFDEVAHGHLLGPLPFRLWHRAERQLAPPLIVRVRGEDCLPVGLGEFLDGNLVLVLIAGGPTTPAPLSRLITPGTFVMQTADPESLSRLAETEHPGVAILFDEDRPGQAHFVHDPDAGEATWGRLTVDRMPSEAEVGRGRRVPMWVEEVEHLRALAEAPPAPVSTPGTPSVAVPDAVPQERRAAATKVGAAGGSGVAETSPEPTSVDPVDRLAAWLLSQADLDGPAASGAPEE
;
A
#
# COMPACT_ATOMS: atom_id res chain seq x y z
N MET A 1 -22.75 -23.81 -14.53
CA MET A 1 -23.02 -23.83 -13.08
C MET A 1 -21.88 -24.59 -12.43
N PRO A 2 -21.00 -23.95 -11.66
CA PRO A 2 -19.99 -24.68 -10.90
C PRO A 2 -20.68 -25.70 -9.98
N SER A 3 -20.05 -26.86 -9.80
CA SER A 3 -20.56 -27.89 -8.88
C SER A 3 -20.63 -27.32 -7.46
N GLU A 4 -21.68 -27.65 -6.71
CA GLU A 4 -21.90 -27.21 -5.32
C GLU A 4 -20.66 -27.47 -4.43
N ALA A 5 -19.97 -28.58 -4.64
CA ALA A 5 -18.74 -28.93 -3.94
C ALA A 5 -17.55 -27.98 -4.22
N VAL A 6 -17.46 -27.39 -5.42
CA VAL A 6 -16.41 -26.42 -5.76
C VAL A 6 -16.67 -25.08 -5.09
N MET A 7 -17.95 -24.68 -5.00
CA MET A 7 -18.34 -23.46 -4.27
C MET A 7 -18.09 -23.58 -2.77
N ASP A 8 -18.41 -24.74 -2.18
CA ASP A 8 -18.17 -25.03 -0.77
C ASP A 8 -16.67 -24.98 -0.42
N ARG A 9 -15.83 -25.63 -1.26
CA ARG A 9 -14.37 -25.59 -1.07
C ARG A 9 -13.77 -24.20 -1.26
N THR A 10 -14.20 -23.46 -2.28
CA THR A 10 -13.74 -22.08 -2.50
C THR A 10 -14.08 -21.21 -1.28
N THR A 11 -15.24 -21.44 -0.66
CA THR A 11 -15.67 -20.72 0.54
C THR A 11 -14.81 -21.07 1.76
N ASP A 12 -14.49 -22.35 1.98
CA ASP A 12 -13.54 -22.77 3.05
C ASP A 12 -12.16 -22.12 2.87
N LEU A 13 -11.63 -22.13 1.64
CA LEU A 13 -10.35 -21.51 1.32
C LEU A 13 -10.36 -19.99 1.54
N THR A 14 -11.48 -19.31 1.27
CA THR A 14 -11.67 -17.90 1.58
C THR A 14 -11.59 -17.64 3.08
N GLY A 15 -12.26 -18.47 3.88
CA GLY A 15 -12.20 -18.38 5.34
C GLY A 15 -10.77 -18.52 5.85
N ARG A 16 -10.03 -19.53 5.38
CA ARG A 16 -8.62 -19.75 5.75
C ARG A 16 -7.72 -18.58 5.33
N ALA A 17 -7.93 -18.02 4.14
CA ALA A 17 -7.15 -16.88 3.66
C ALA A 17 -7.41 -15.62 4.50
N LEU A 18 -8.67 -15.37 4.88
CA LEU A 18 -9.03 -14.28 5.78
C LEU A 18 -8.38 -14.47 7.16
N ASP A 19 -8.40 -15.69 7.70
CA ASP A 19 -7.78 -16.00 8.99
C ASP A 19 -6.26 -15.81 8.96
N SER A 20 -5.58 -16.28 7.90
CA SER A 20 -4.14 -16.09 7.73
C SER A 20 -3.74 -14.61 7.65
N LEU A 21 -4.57 -13.78 7.02
CA LEU A 21 -4.29 -12.35 6.84
C LEU A 21 -4.91 -11.45 7.92
N LYS A 22 -5.51 -12.05 8.96
CA LYS A 22 -6.23 -11.32 10.01
C LYS A 22 -5.40 -10.20 10.64
N GLY A 23 -4.12 -10.43 10.92
CA GLY A 23 -3.25 -9.40 11.50
C GLY A 23 -3.13 -8.13 10.64
N ARG A 24 -3.06 -8.28 9.32
CA ARG A 24 -3.01 -7.15 8.37
C ARG A 24 -4.37 -6.45 8.23
N ILE A 25 -5.44 -7.23 8.19
CA ILE A 25 -6.82 -6.72 8.17
C ILE A 25 -7.08 -5.88 9.41
N ASP A 26 -6.75 -6.41 10.59
CA ASP A 26 -6.93 -5.74 11.87
C ASP A 26 -6.09 -4.45 11.94
N ALA A 27 -4.86 -4.45 11.41
CA ALA A 27 -4.01 -3.25 11.35
C ALA A 27 -4.64 -2.12 10.50
N PHE A 28 -5.17 -2.44 9.32
CA PHE A 28 -5.89 -1.47 8.49
C PHE A 28 -7.13 -0.92 9.22
N HIS A 29 -7.98 -1.79 9.76
CA HIS A 29 -9.18 -1.34 10.47
C HIS A 29 -8.85 -0.55 11.74
N ALA A 30 -7.78 -0.89 12.46
CA ALA A 30 -7.33 -0.14 13.62
C ALA A 30 -6.93 1.29 13.24
N ALA A 31 -6.22 1.46 12.12
CA ALA A 31 -5.85 2.79 11.61
C ALA A 31 -7.08 3.60 11.17
N VAL A 32 -8.03 2.97 10.47
CA VAL A 32 -9.29 3.63 10.09
C VAL A 32 -10.11 4.03 11.32
N ALA A 33 -10.22 3.15 12.32
CA ALA A 33 -10.93 3.43 13.58
C ALA A 33 -10.23 4.51 14.44
N ALA A 34 -8.90 4.64 14.33
CA ALA A 34 -8.18 5.75 14.94
C ALA A 34 -8.55 7.08 14.25
N ALA A 35 -8.53 7.12 12.92
CA ALA A 35 -8.93 8.29 12.15
C ALA A 35 -10.40 8.67 12.39
N GLU A 36 -11.32 7.69 12.41
CA GLU A 36 -12.74 7.91 12.73
C GLU A 36 -12.92 8.58 14.09
N ARG A 37 -12.29 8.05 15.15
CA ARG A 37 -12.40 8.61 16.51
C ARG A 37 -11.87 10.04 16.57
N GLU A 38 -10.80 10.33 15.86
CA GLU A 38 -10.22 11.68 15.80
C GLU A 38 -11.17 12.66 15.10
N VAL A 39 -11.77 12.25 13.97
CA VAL A 39 -12.77 13.04 13.24
C VAL A 39 -14.02 13.26 14.09
N ALA A 40 -14.54 12.21 14.72
CA ALA A 40 -15.75 12.29 15.56
C ALA A 40 -15.53 13.18 16.79
N ALA A 41 -14.38 13.04 17.47
CA ALA A 41 -14.02 13.91 18.59
C ALA A 41 -13.94 15.38 18.16
N GLU A 42 -13.42 15.65 16.96
CA GLU A 42 -13.35 17.01 16.43
C GLU A 42 -14.73 17.58 16.13
N VAL A 43 -15.57 16.81 15.44
CA VAL A 43 -16.95 17.24 15.16
C VAL A 43 -17.69 17.54 16.47
N LEU A 44 -17.56 16.68 17.49
CA LEU A 44 -18.20 16.86 18.79
C LEU A 44 -17.64 18.06 19.56
N ARG A 45 -16.32 18.23 19.59
CA ARG A 45 -15.66 19.35 20.27
C ARG A 45 -16.11 20.67 19.67
N ARG A 46 -16.19 20.76 18.34
CA ARG A 46 -16.56 21.99 17.64
C ARG A 46 -18.03 22.31 17.71
N THR A 47 -18.90 21.29 17.59
CA THR A 47 -20.36 21.48 17.77
C THR A 47 -20.70 21.83 19.23
N GLY A 48 -20.02 21.23 20.20
CA GLY A 48 -20.21 21.55 21.63
C GLY A 48 -19.57 22.86 22.08
N GLU A 49 -18.45 23.28 21.50
CA GLU A 49 -17.81 24.57 21.82
C GLU A 49 -18.68 25.77 21.41
N GLU A 50 -19.46 25.69 20.33
CA GLU A 50 -20.38 26.76 19.94
C GLU A 50 -21.49 26.96 20.99
N ASP A 51 -22.11 25.88 21.47
CA ASP A 51 -23.16 25.93 22.51
C ASP A 51 -22.61 26.37 23.88
N VAL A 52 -21.45 25.84 24.29
CA VAL A 52 -20.86 26.11 25.62
C VAL A 52 -20.28 27.53 25.70
N LYS A 53 -19.69 28.07 24.62
CA LYS A 53 -19.14 29.44 24.63
C LYS A 53 -20.24 30.50 24.71
N GLY A 54 -21.38 30.28 24.06
CA GLY A 54 -22.55 31.14 24.18
C GLY A 54 -23.12 31.16 25.61
N GLU A 55 -23.27 29.98 26.23
CA GLU A 55 -23.71 29.85 27.62
C GLU A 55 -22.71 30.45 28.61
N GLN A 56 -21.41 30.22 28.42
CA GLN A 56 -20.39 30.72 29.33
C GLN A 56 -20.19 32.23 29.24
N ALA A 57 -20.31 32.82 28.03
CA ALA A 57 -20.36 34.27 27.85
C ALA A 57 -21.59 34.87 28.57
N LEU A 58 -22.75 34.22 28.49
CA LEU A 58 -23.96 34.65 29.21
C LEU A 58 -23.81 34.56 30.73
N ILE A 59 -23.12 33.52 31.24
CA ILE A 59 -22.83 33.35 32.67
C ILE A 59 -21.86 34.43 33.18
N GLU A 60 -20.77 34.70 32.45
CA GLU A 60 -19.76 35.69 32.86
C GLU A 60 -20.27 37.14 32.76
N LEU A 61 -21.13 37.42 31.78
CA LEU A 61 -21.76 38.73 31.63
C LEU A 61 -22.89 38.98 32.65
N GLY A 62 -23.44 37.92 33.24
CA GLY A 62 -24.49 37.97 34.25
C GLY A 62 -25.80 38.64 33.78
N PRO A 63 -26.72 38.98 34.71
CA PRO A 63 -28.04 39.52 34.37
C PRO A 63 -28.00 40.87 33.64
N PHE A 64 -26.86 41.55 33.60
CA PHE A 64 -26.69 42.86 32.95
C PHE A 64 -26.62 42.78 31.42
N ALA A 65 -26.22 41.65 30.84
CA ALA A 65 -26.10 41.48 29.39
C ALA A 65 -27.39 41.04 28.70
N VAL A 66 -28.35 40.49 29.44
CA VAL A 66 -29.60 39.96 28.89
C VAL A 66 -30.32 41.05 28.08
N GLY A 67 -30.39 40.86 26.76
CA GLY A 67 -31.02 41.78 25.81
C GLY A 67 -30.23 43.04 25.46
N ARG A 68 -28.99 43.20 25.95
CA ARG A 68 -28.12 44.38 25.69
C ARG A 68 -26.81 44.03 24.99
N ILE A 69 -26.31 42.83 25.22
CA ILE A 69 -25.06 42.34 24.63
C ILE A 69 -25.41 41.08 23.85
N ASP A 70 -24.97 41.04 22.60
CA ASP A 70 -25.00 39.85 21.77
C ASP A 70 -23.85 38.93 22.24
N PRO A 71 -24.16 37.80 22.89
CA PRO A 71 -23.16 36.92 23.50
C PRO A 71 -22.21 36.33 22.44
N ASP A 72 -22.69 36.08 21.24
CA ASP A 72 -21.90 35.50 20.14
C ASP A 72 -20.85 36.50 19.65
N ARG A 73 -21.23 37.77 19.51
CA ARG A 73 -20.29 38.87 19.20
C ARG A 73 -19.29 39.13 20.32
N PHE A 74 -19.71 38.97 21.57
CA PHE A 74 -18.83 39.20 22.72
C PHE A 74 -17.77 38.12 22.87
N ALA A 75 -18.14 36.84 22.65
CA ALA A 75 -17.21 35.71 22.66
C ALA A 75 -16.13 35.84 21.57
N GLN A 76 -16.47 36.34 20.38
CA GLN A 76 -15.51 36.63 19.31
C GLN A 76 -14.46 37.69 19.70
N LEU A 77 -14.83 38.64 20.56
CA LEU A 77 -13.99 39.77 20.95
C LEU A 77 -12.91 39.39 21.97
N LEU A 78 -13.13 38.30 22.72
CA LEU A 78 -12.19 37.79 23.73
C LEU A 78 -11.04 36.96 23.14
N GLY A 79 -11.04 36.66 21.84
CA GLY A 79 -9.94 35.97 21.17
C GLY A 79 -9.67 34.54 21.66
N VAL A 80 -10.60 33.96 22.44
CA VAL A 80 -10.49 32.58 22.98
C VAL A 80 -10.95 31.53 21.94
N ALA A 81 -11.45 31.96 20.79
CA ALA A 81 -11.97 31.07 19.76
C ALA A 81 -11.00 30.97 18.58
N GLU A 82 -10.52 29.75 18.33
CA GLU A 82 -10.18 29.35 16.95
C GLU A 82 -11.37 29.67 16.04
N ALA A 83 -11.10 30.08 14.80
CA ALA A 83 -12.15 30.47 13.86
C ALA A 83 -13.19 29.33 13.76
N PRO A 84 -14.50 29.65 13.84
CA PRO A 84 -15.54 28.64 13.69
C PRO A 84 -15.41 27.99 12.31
N LEU A 85 -15.66 26.68 12.25
CA LEU A 85 -15.67 25.97 10.98
C LEU A 85 -16.78 26.55 10.09
N THR A 86 -16.51 26.67 8.80
CA THR A 86 -17.57 27.00 7.84
C THR A 86 -18.59 25.86 7.80
N SER A 87 -19.84 26.15 7.44
CA SER A 87 -20.86 25.11 7.21
C SER A 87 -20.35 24.06 6.21
N GLU A 88 -19.60 24.48 5.19
CA GLU A 88 -18.96 23.60 4.23
C GLU A 88 -17.95 22.65 4.88
N ALA A 89 -17.11 23.13 5.79
CA ALA A 89 -16.17 22.28 6.52
C ALA A 89 -16.90 21.27 7.42
N VAL A 90 -18.00 21.67 8.07
CA VAL A 90 -18.83 20.76 8.87
C VAL A 90 -19.46 19.67 8.00
N ASP A 91 -19.95 20.02 6.82
CA ASP A 91 -20.52 19.07 5.86
C ASP A 91 -19.46 18.07 5.36
N VAL A 92 -18.24 18.54 5.05
CA VAL A 92 -17.11 17.69 4.65
C VAL A 92 -16.72 16.73 5.76
N LEU A 93 -16.56 17.21 6.99
CA LEU A 93 -16.25 16.38 8.15
C LEU A 93 -17.33 15.31 8.39
N SER A 94 -18.61 15.67 8.23
CA SER A 94 -19.74 14.74 8.39
C SER A 94 -19.75 13.65 7.31
N ARG A 95 -19.48 14.01 6.05
CA ARG A 95 -19.36 13.05 4.94
C ARG A 95 -18.15 12.14 5.11
N ALA A 96 -16.99 12.69 5.48
CA ALA A 96 -15.79 11.93 5.76
C ALA A 96 -16.00 10.94 6.93
N ASN A 97 -16.62 11.39 8.02
CA ASN A 97 -16.96 10.52 9.14
C ASN A 97 -17.88 9.37 8.71
N SER A 98 -18.88 9.66 7.86
CA SER A 98 -19.78 8.64 7.31
C SER A 98 -19.04 7.60 6.46
N ILE A 99 -18.06 8.03 5.66
CA ILE A 99 -17.20 7.14 4.87
C ILE A 99 -16.38 6.25 5.81
N LEU A 100 -15.68 6.82 6.79
CA LEU A 100 -14.83 6.08 7.73
C LEU A 100 -15.64 5.08 8.57
N THR A 101 -16.84 5.48 9.01
CA THR A 101 -17.78 4.59 9.72
C THR A 101 -18.22 3.41 8.85
N GLY A 102 -18.29 3.59 7.53
CA GLY A 102 -18.59 2.51 6.58
C GLY A 102 -17.49 1.45 6.44
N PHE A 103 -16.29 1.70 6.98
CA PHE A 103 -15.15 0.78 7.03
C PHE A 103 -15.01 0.06 8.37
N ARG A 104 -16.03 0.09 9.23
CA ARG A 104 -16.08 -0.79 10.42
C ARG A 104 -15.86 -2.24 9.98
N ALA A 105 -15.28 -3.05 10.87
CA ALA A 105 -14.63 -4.35 10.63
C ALA A 105 -15.51 -5.43 9.94
N GLU A 106 -15.88 -5.18 8.69
CA GLU A 106 -16.60 -6.08 7.80
C GLU A 106 -15.56 -6.83 6.97
N LEU A 107 -15.24 -8.05 7.41
CA LEU A 107 -14.29 -8.93 6.72
C LEU A 107 -14.69 -9.19 5.26
N GLU A 108 -15.99 -9.16 4.95
CA GLU A 108 -16.51 -9.34 3.60
C GLU A 108 -15.98 -8.30 2.60
N ARG A 109 -15.62 -7.09 3.05
CA ARG A 109 -15.03 -6.06 2.18
C ARG A 109 -13.65 -6.47 1.62
N HIS A 110 -12.95 -7.35 2.32
CA HIS A 110 -11.67 -7.89 1.86
C HIS A 110 -11.86 -9.01 0.82
N VAL A 111 -13.08 -9.48 0.58
CA VAL A 111 -13.39 -10.52 -0.41
C VAL A 111 -13.96 -9.88 -1.68
N VAL A 112 -13.33 -10.17 -2.82
CA VAL A 112 -13.72 -9.66 -4.13
C VAL A 112 -14.08 -10.83 -5.03
N ASP A 113 -15.30 -10.81 -5.58
CA ASP A 113 -15.72 -11.78 -6.59
C ASP A 113 -15.48 -11.27 -8.00
N VAL A 114 -14.78 -12.06 -8.80
CA VAL A 114 -14.67 -11.83 -10.24
C VAL A 114 -15.81 -12.55 -10.92
N GLU A 115 -16.69 -11.77 -11.57
CA GLU A 115 -17.78 -12.31 -12.37
C GLU A 115 -17.24 -13.23 -13.48
N PRO A 116 -17.99 -14.28 -13.87
CA PRO A 116 -17.58 -15.17 -14.96
C PRO A 116 -17.25 -14.43 -16.26
N GLY A 117 -16.05 -14.64 -16.81
CA GLY A 117 -15.54 -13.93 -17.97
C GLY A 117 -15.22 -12.44 -17.72
N GLY A 118 -15.25 -12.01 -16.46
CA GLY A 118 -14.86 -10.67 -16.03
C GLY A 118 -13.34 -10.50 -15.98
N ASP A 119 -12.91 -9.25 -15.91
CA ASP A 119 -11.50 -8.90 -15.86
C ASP A 119 -11.01 -8.81 -14.40
N LEU A 120 -10.05 -9.67 -14.05
CA LEU A 120 -9.45 -9.75 -12.72
C LEU A 120 -8.81 -8.41 -12.29
N ARG A 121 -8.16 -7.71 -13.22
CA ARG A 121 -7.48 -6.44 -12.94
C ARG A 121 -8.50 -5.34 -12.62
N ASP A 122 -9.59 -5.25 -13.38
CA ASP A 122 -10.64 -4.26 -13.14
C ASP A 122 -11.37 -4.52 -11.81
N ALA A 123 -11.59 -5.78 -11.42
CA ALA A 123 -12.16 -6.12 -10.12
C ALA A 123 -11.25 -5.67 -8.96
N VAL A 124 -9.94 -5.97 -9.03
CA VAL A 124 -8.96 -5.53 -8.03
C VAL A 124 -8.85 -4.00 -8.00
N LYS A 125 -8.81 -3.35 -9.17
CA LYS A 125 -8.78 -1.89 -9.29
C LYS A 125 -9.98 -1.23 -8.62
N ALA A 126 -11.18 -1.78 -8.82
CA ALA A 126 -12.40 -1.27 -8.23
C ALA A 126 -12.38 -1.44 -6.70
N ALA A 127 -11.97 -2.61 -6.21
CA ALA A 127 -11.84 -2.88 -4.78
C ALA A 127 -10.80 -1.96 -4.10
N LEU A 128 -9.63 -1.76 -4.71
CA LEU A 128 -8.65 -0.80 -4.19
C LEU A 128 -9.20 0.63 -4.24
N ALA A 129 -9.90 1.04 -5.30
CA ALA A 129 -10.51 2.37 -5.33
C ALA A 129 -11.58 2.56 -4.23
N ASP A 130 -12.32 1.49 -3.91
CA ASP A 130 -13.27 1.43 -2.80
C ASP A 130 -12.56 1.68 -1.46
N PHE A 131 -11.53 0.89 -1.13
CA PHE A 131 -10.71 1.09 0.07
C PHE A 131 -10.06 2.48 0.14
N GLY A 132 -9.65 3.00 -1.02
CA GLY A 132 -9.03 4.31 -1.13
C GLY A 132 -9.92 5.47 -0.65
N ARG A 133 -11.24 5.27 -0.56
CA ARG A 133 -12.15 6.26 0.04
C ARG A 133 -11.77 6.61 1.47
N ALA A 134 -11.23 5.68 2.26
CA ALA A 134 -10.80 5.97 3.62
C ALA A 134 -9.65 7.00 3.63
N TYR A 135 -8.68 6.83 2.74
CA TYR A 135 -7.57 7.78 2.58
C TYR A 135 -8.04 9.13 2.02
N GLY A 136 -8.91 9.10 1.01
CA GLY A 136 -9.51 10.32 0.47
C GLY A 136 -10.28 11.11 1.54
N ALA A 137 -11.11 10.44 2.33
CA ALA A 137 -11.83 11.04 3.44
C ALA A 137 -10.90 11.65 4.49
N ALA A 138 -9.83 10.95 4.88
CA ALA A 138 -8.84 11.48 5.81
C ALA A 138 -8.15 12.76 5.27
N ARG A 139 -7.78 12.77 3.98
CA ARG A 139 -7.21 13.98 3.36
C ARG A 139 -8.21 15.14 3.27
N ALA A 140 -9.48 14.85 2.98
CA ALA A 140 -10.54 15.85 2.94
C ALA A 140 -10.76 16.50 4.32
N VAL A 141 -10.66 15.71 5.40
CA VAL A 141 -10.68 16.20 6.79
C VAL A 141 -9.54 17.19 7.03
N GLU A 142 -8.31 16.85 6.64
CA GLU A 142 -7.15 17.73 6.83
C GLU A 142 -7.31 19.06 6.08
N LEU A 143 -7.83 19.03 4.85
CA LEU A 143 -8.11 20.25 4.07
C LEU A 143 -9.24 21.08 4.71
N ALA A 144 -10.29 20.43 5.22
CA ALA A 144 -11.38 21.11 5.92
C ALA A 144 -10.89 21.76 7.22
N ARG A 145 -10.03 21.08 8.00
CA ARG A 145 -9.38 21.60 9.21
C ARG A 145 -8.50 22.80 8.92
N ALA A 146 -7.77 22.77 7.80
CA ALA A 146 -6.95 23.88 7.36
C ALA A 146 -7.75 25.04 6.74
N GLY A 147 -9.05 24.87 6.51
CA GLY A 147 -9.88 25.86 5.82
C GLY A 147 -9.54 26.03 4.34
N THR A 148 -8.92 25.03 3.72
CA THR A 148 -8.44 25.05 2.32
C THR A 148 -9.20 24.07 1.42
N PHE A 149 -10.24 23.41 1.94
CA PHE A 149 -11.11 22.57 1.14
C PHE A 149 -11.87 23.42 0.10
N ASP A 150 -12.02 22.86 -1.09
CA ASP A 150 -12.73 23.47 -2.23
C ASP A 150 -13.44 22.33 -2.94
N GLU A 151 -14.78 22.37 -3.01
CA GLU A 151 -15.56 21.24 -3.55
C GLU A 151 -15.21 20.92 -5.00
N VAL A 152 -14.87 21.92 -5.82
CA VAL A 152 -14.57 21.73 -7.25
C VAL A 152 -13.23 20.99 -7.43
N ALA A 153 -12.19 21.40 -6.70
CA ALA A 153 -10.88 20.78 -6.77
C ALA A 153 -10.79 19.48 -5.94
N HIS A 154 -11.43 19.44 -4.78
CA HIS A 154 -11.20 18.42 -3.75
C HIS A 154 -12.38 17.47 -3.51
N GLY A 155 -13.57 17.74 -4.07
CA GLY A 155 -14.75 16.88 -3.88
C GLY A 155 -14.54 15.42 -4.28
N HIS A 156 -13.61 15.16 -5.22
CA HIS A 156 -13.22 13.80 -5.61
C HIS A 156 -12.62 12.96 -4.46
N LEU A 157 -12.07 13.59 -3.41
CA LEU A 157 -11.52 12.91 -2.23
C LEU A 157 -12.61 12.21 -1.39
N LEU A 158 -13.86 12.66 -1.49
CA LEU A 158 -15.01 12.03 -0.82
C LEU A 158 -15.63 10.89 -1.66
N GLY A 159 -14.99 10.50 -2.76
CA GLY A 159 -15.37 9.39 -3.63
C GLY A 159 -14.28 8.32 -3.75
N PRO A 160 -14.46 7.30 -4.61
CA PRO A 160 -13.45 6.27 -4.84
C PRO A 160 -12.10 6.87 -5.24
N LEU A 161 -11.04 6.47 -4.55
CA LEU A 161 -9.68 6.99 -4.77
C LEU A 161 -8.80 5.92 -5.41
N PRO A 162 -8.47 6.02 -6.71
CA PRO A 162 -7.66 5.04 -7.41
C PRO A 162 -6.29 4.80 -6.76
N PHE A 163 -5.83 3.54 -6.74
CA PHE A 163 -4.55 3.14 -6.15
C PHE A 163 -3.35 3.99 -6.60
N ARG A 164 -3.31 4.39 -7.88
CA ARG A 164 -2.26 5.28 -8.42
C ARG A 164 -2.15 6.63 -7.71
N LEU A 165 -3.21 7.10 -7.06
CA LEU A 165 -3.26 8.36 -6.30
C LEU A 165 -2.94 8.16 -4.82
N TRP A 166 -2.72 6.92 -4.38
CA TRP A 166 -2.31 6.63 -3.02
C TRP A 166 -0.85 7.06 -2.82
N HIS A 167 -0.57 7.65 -1.67
CA HIS A 167 0.78 8.02 -1.26
C HIS A 167 1.52 6.82 -0.67
N ARG A 168 2.85 6.94 -0.53
CA ARG A 168 3.71 5.86 -0.01
C ARG A 168 3.20 5.33 1.34
N ALA A 169 2.87 6.20 2.28
CA ALA A 169 2.38 5.78 3.61
C ALA A 169 1.06 4.99 3.54
N GLU A 170 0.15 5.37 2.64
CA GLU A 170 -1.13 4.67 2.45
C GLU A 170 -0.95 3.32 1.76
N ARG A 171 0.02 3.21 0.85
CA ARG A 171 0.41 1.92 0.26
C ARG A 171 1.06 1.00 1.30
N GLN A 172 1.73 1.54 2.31
CA GLN A 172 2.24 0.75 3.44
C GLN A 172 1.15 0.27 4.40
N LEU A 173 -0.01 0.93 4.41
CA LEU A 173 -1.19 0.51 5.14
C LEU A 173 -2.20 -0.20 4.23
N ALA A 174 -1.81 -0.59 3.01
CA ALA A 174 -2.73 -1.14 2.03
C ALA A 174 -3.45 -2.38 2.59
N PRO A 175 -4.80 -2.41 2.54
CA PRO A 175 -5.56 -3.55 3.03
C PRO A 175 -5.31 -4.77 2.13
N PRO A 176 -5.19 -5.97 2.69
CA PRO A 176 -5.09 -7.18 1.89
C PRO A 176 -6.42 -7.46 1.16
N LEU A 177 -6.35 -8.10 -0.01
CA LEU A 177 -7.54 -8.52 -0.76
C LEU A 177 -7.50 -10.02 -1.05
N ILE A 178 -8.62 -10.69 -0.82
CA ILE A 178 -8.89 -12.06 -1.20
C ILE A 178 -9.81 -12.02 -2.42
N VAL A 179 -9.37 -12.55 -3.55
CA VAL A 179 -10.09 -12.48 -4.82
C VAL A 179 -10.53 -13.87 -5.24
N ARG A 180 -11.83 -14.12 -5.30
CA ARG A 180 -12.39 -15.36 -5.84
C ARG A 180 -12.53 -15.23 -7.35
N VAL A 181 -11.90 -16.13 -8.08
CA VAL A 181 -11.86 -16.09 -9.54
C VAL A 181 -11.95 -17.50 -10.11
N ARG A 182 -12.59 -17.66 -11.27
CA ARG A 182 -12.53 -18.93 -11.99
C ARG A 182 -11.15 -19.14 -12.56
N GLY A 183 -10.66 -20.37 -12.53
CA GLY A 183 -9.33 -20.68 -13.02
C GLY A 183 -9.12 -20.31 -14.50
N GLU A 184 -10.17 -20.40 -15.32
CA GLU A 184 -10.14 -20.02 -16.73
C GLU A 184 -10.02 -18.49 -16.97
N ASP A 185 -10.47 -17.69 -16.00
CA ASP A 185 -10.47 -16.23 -16.00
C ASP A 185 -9.30 -15.65 -15.18
N CYS A 186 -8.52 -16.52 -14.52
CA CYS A 186 -7.39 -16.12 -13.68
C CYS A 186 -6.19 -15.69 -14.54
N LEU A 187 -6.19 -14.41 -14.96
CA LEU A 187 -5.15 -13.79 -15.77
C LEU A 187 -4.45 -12.66 -14.97
N PRO A 188 -3.51 -12.98 -14.08
CA PRO A 188 -2.99 -12.03 -13.09
C PRO A 188 -1.91 -11.09 -13.64
N VAL A 189 -1.48 -11.21 -14.90
CA VAL A 189 -0.39 -10.41 -15.48
C VAL A 189 -0.61 -8.89 -15.34
N GLY A 190 -1.87 -8.44 -15.34
CA GLY A 190 -2.24 -7.03 -15.17
C GLY A 190 -2.14 -6.51 -13.73
N LEU A 191 -1.94 -7.39 -12.74
CA LEU A 191 -1.93 -7.02 -11.32
C LEU A 191 -0.61 -6.38 -10.88
N GLY A 192 0.46 -6.48 -11.67
CA GLY A 192 1.77 -5.94 -11.32
C GLY A 192 1.77 -4.44 -11.01
N GLU A 193 0.82 -3.66 -11.55
CA GLU A 193 0.69 -2.23 -11.25
C GLU A 193 0.20 -1.93 -9.82
N PHE A 194 -0.39 -2.92 -9.13
CA PHE A 194 -0.90 -2.78 -7.77
C PHE A 194 0.11 -3.27 -6.72
N LEU A 195 1.11 -4.07 -7.11
CA LEU A 195 2.08 -4.68 -6.20
C LEU A 195 3.13 -3.64 -5.74
N ASP A 196 2.73 -2.76 -4.83
CA ASP A 196 3.55 -1.73 -4.20
C ASP A 196 3.15 -1.52 -2.73
N GLY A 197 4.07 -1.00 -1.93
CA GLY A 197 3.94 -0.88 -0.48
C GLY A 197 3.79 -2.25 0.18
N ASN A 198 2.79 -2.42 1.05
CA ASN A 198 2.50 -3.67 1.76
C ASN A 198 1.27 -4.38 1.22
N LEU A 199 0.83 -4.06 -0.01
CA LEU A 199 -0.37 -4.67 -0.58
C LEU A 199 -0.15 -6.18 -0.75
N VAL A 200 -1.08 -6.96 -0.21
CA VAL A 200 -1.12 -8.41 -0.37
C VAL A 200 -2.40 -8.82 -1.09
N LEU A 201 -2.27 -9.61 -2.15
CA LEU A 201 -3.37 -10.17 -2.92
C LEU A 201 -3.36 -11.70 -2.79
N VAL A 202 -4.49 -12.32 -2.44
CA VAL A 202 -4.67 -13.77 -2.47
C VAL A 202 -5.76 -14.10 -3.47
N LEU A 203 -5.41 -14.81 -4.53
CA LEU A 203 -6.35 -15.26 -5.55
C LEU A 203 -6.77 -16.69 -5.22
N ILE A 204 -8.06 -16.94 -5.04
CA ILE A 204 -8.62 -18.27 -4.87
C ILE A 204 -9.16 -18.71 -6.23
N ALA A 205 -8.41 -19.60 -6.88
CA ALA A 205 -8.69 -20.04 -8.23
C ALA A 205 -9.56 -21.31 -8.22
N GLY A 206 -10.83 -21.15 -8.59
CA GLY A 206 -11.79 -22.24 -8.71
C GLY A 206 -11.74 -22.92 -10.08
N GLY A 207 -11.42 -24.20 -10.14
CA GLY A 207 -11.28 -24.98 -11.36
C GLY A 207 -9.91 -24.84 -12.05
N PRO A 208 -9.78 -25.39 -13.27
CA PRO A 208 -8.50 -25.44 -13.99
C PRO A 208 -7.95 -24.05 -14.35
N THR A 209 -6.66 -23.83 -14.12
CA THR A 209 -5.91 -22.60 -14.45
C THR A 209 -4.84 -22.85 -15.51
N THR A 210 -4.13 -21.81 -15.94
CA THR A 210 -2.82 -22.00 -16.60
C THR A 210 -1.82 -22.64 -15.61
N PRO A 211 -0.70 -23.22 -16.09
CA PRO A 211 0.22 -23.97 -15.22
C PRO A 211 0.97 -23.13 -14.18
N ALA A 212 1.46 -21.94 -14.52
CA ALA A 212 2.19 -21.06 -13.62
C ALA A 212 1.74 -19.58 -13.76
N PRO A 213 0.45 -19.26 -13.46
CA PRO A 213 -0.13 -17.95 -13.78
C PRO A 213 0.61 -16.74 -13.19
N LEU A 214 1.28 -16.88 -12.04
CA LEU A 214 2.03 -15.79 -11.41
C LEU A 214 3.48 -15.71 -11.85
N SER A 215 3.98 -16.60 -12.72
CA SER A 215 5.39 -16.61 -13.14
C SER A 215 5.87 -15.25 -13.66
N ARG A 216 5.01 -14.53 -14.40
CA ARG A 216 5.32 -13.19 -14.95
C ARG A 216 5.27 -12.05 -13.93
N LEU A 217 4.80 -12.30 -12.72
CA LEU A 217 4.82 -11.33 -11.62
C LEU A 217 6.03 -11.49 -10.72
N ILE A 218 6.92 -12.45 -11.02
CA ILE A 218 8.20 -12.60 -10.32
C ILE A 218 9.09 -11.41 -10.69
N THR A 219 9.09 -10.40 -9.83
CA THR A 219 9.91 -9.19 -9.95
C THR A 219 10.71 -8.96 -8.67
N PRO A 220 11.86 -8.26 -8.75
CA PRO A 220 12.60 -7.89 -7.55
C PRO A 220 11.72 -7.12 -6.56
N GLY A 221 11.75 -7.53 -5.28
CA GLY A 221 10.99 -6.87 -4.20
C GLY A 221 9.52 -7.25 -4.11
N THR A 222 9.06 -8.29 -4.83
CA THR A 222 7.68 -8.78 -4.75
C THR A 222 7.65 -10.22 -4.24
N PHE A 223 6.86 -10.50 -3.22
CA PHE A 223 6.61 -11.88 -2.78
C PHE A 223 5.58 -12.54 -3.71
N VAL A 224 5.89 -13.72 -4.26
CA VAL A 224 4.99 -14.43 -5.19
C VAL A 224 4.87 -15.89 -4.79
N MET A 225 3.65 -16.42 -4.70
CA MET A 225 3.44 -17.82 -4.31
C MET A 225 2.31 -18.49 -5.09
N GLN A 226 2.52 -19.74 -5.50
CA GLN A 226 1.49 -20.59 -6.08
C GLN A 226 1.45 -21.92 -5.32
N THR A 227 0.31 -22.23 -4.71
CA THR A 227 0.16 -23.42 -3.85
C THR A 227 -1.28 -23.93 -3.84
N ALA A 228 -1.47 -25.19 -3.46
CA ALA A 228 -2.77 -25.76 -3.12
C ALA A 228 -2.95 -25.91 -1.59
N ASP A 229 -1.89 -25.64 -0.82
CA ASP A 229 -1.87 -25.71 0.63
C ASP A 229 -2.16 -24.33 1.26
N PRO A 230 -3.27 -24.16 1.98
CA PRO A 230 -3.60 -22.89 2.63
C PRO A 230 -2.66 -22.54 3.79
N GLU A 231 -1.99 -23.51 4.43
CA GLU A 231 -1.11 -23.22 5.58
C GLU A 231 0.12 -22.41 5.16
N SER A 232 0.53 -22.57 3.90
CA SER A 232 1.60 -21.80 3.27
C SER A 232 1.32 -20.29 3.19
N LEU A 233 0.07 -19.83 3.33
CA LEU A 233 -0.29 -18.40 3.37
C LEU A 233 0.32 -17.66 4.58
N SER A 234 0.74 -18.36 5.63
CA SER A 234 1.49 -17.78 6.76
C SER A 234 2.71 -16.97 6.30
N ARG A 235 3.45 -17.47 5.30
CA ARG A 235 4.63 -16.78 4.74
C ARG A 235 4.27 -15.45 4.08
N LEU A 236 3.14 -15.42 3.37
CA LEU A 236 2.61 -14.19 2.76
C LEU A 236 2.10 -13.21 3.83
N ALA A 237 1.57 -13.70 4.94
CA ALA A 237 1.13 -12.86 6.04
C ALA A 237 2.31 -12.16 6.74
N GLU A 238 3.48 -12.79 6.77
CA GLU A 238 4.69 -12.31 7.45
C GLU A 238 5.57 -11.38 6.59
N THR A 239 5.43 -11.38 5.27
CA THR A 239 6.33 -10.63 4.37
C THR A 239 6.21 -9.11 4.46
N GLU A 240 7.31 -8.37 4.55
CA GLU A 240 7.27 -6.89 4.54
C GLU A 240 7.21 -6.29 3.12
N HIS A 241 7.00 -7.14 2.11
CA HIS A 241 6.98 -6.77 0.69
C HIS A 241 5.56 -6.79 0.12
N PRO A 242 5.30 -6.12 -1.02
CA PRO A 242 4.07 -6.36 -1.75
C PRO A 242 4.02 -7.83 -2.20
N GLY A 243 2.84 -8.44 -2.09
CA GLY A 243 2.70 -9.88 -2.20
C GLY A 243 1.52 -10.29 -3.07
N VAL A 244 1.69 -11.37 -3.83
CA VAL A 244 0.59 -12.04 -4.51
C VAL A 244 0.69 -13.56 -4.35
N ALA A 245 -0.40 -14.20 -3.96
CA ALA A 245 -0.51 -15.65 -3.92
C ALA A 245 -1.69 -16.15 -4.74
N ILE A 246 -1.55 -17.32 -5.35
CA ILE A 246 -2.68 -18.11 -5.85
C ILE A 246 -2.81 -19.34 -4.95
N LEU A 247 -4.02 -19.55 -4.46
CA LEU A 247 -4.45 -20.76 -3.79
C LEU A 247 -5.39 -21.54 -4.71
N PHE A 248 -4.97 -22.73 -5.12
CA PHE A 248 -5.77 -23.59 -5.99
C PHE A 248 -6.84 -24.33 -5.19
N ASP A 249 -8.05 -24.40 -5.76
CA ASP A 249 -9.15 -25.19 -5.20
C ASP A 249 -8.92 -26.70 -5.22
N GLU A 250 -7.98 -27.19 -6.04
CA GLU A 250 -7.65 -28.60 -6.17
C GLU A 250 -6.19 -28.71 -6.59
N ASP A 251 -5.48 -29.68 -6.00
CA ASP A 251 -4.08 -29.94 -6.32
C ASP A 251 -3.97 -30.74 -7.62
N ARG A 252 -3.80 -30.05 -8.76
CA ARG A 252 -3.76 -30.69 -10.09
C ARG A 252 -2.30 -30.88 -10.56
N PRO A 253 -1.97 -31.99 -11.23
CA PRO A 253 -0.59 -32.25 -11.68
C PRO A 253 -0.09 -31.26 -12.74
N GLY A 254 -0.99 -30.61 -13.49
CA GLY A 254 -0.66 -29.60 -14.49
C GLY A 254 -0.33 -28.21 -13.92
N GLN A 255 -0.28 -28.05 -12.60
CA GLN A 255 -0.02 -26.78 -11.92
C GLN A 255 1.37 -26.75 -11.28
N ALA A 256 2.07 -25.62 -11.45
CA ALA A 256 3.33 -25.35 -10.81
C ALA A 256 3.11 -24.85 -9.38
N HIS A 257 3.95 -25.32 -8.47
CA HIS A 257 3.99 -24.88 -7.08
C HIS A 257 5.35 -24.27 -6.83
N PHE A 258 5.38 -23.02 -6.39
CA PHE A 258 6.61 -22.30 -6.12
C PHE A 258 6.39 -21.12 -5.19
N VAL A 259 7.49 -20.65 -4.61
CA VAL A 259 7.56 -19.43 -3.80
C VAL A 259 8.75 -18.62 -4.28
N HIS A 260 8.52 -17.35 -4.62
CA HIS A 260 9.55 -16.34 -4.75
C HIS A 260 9.49 -15.44 -3.52
N ASP A 261 10.52 -15.50 -2.70
CA ASP A 261 10.71 -14.68 -1.52
C ASP A 261 11.85 -13.67 -1.78
N PRO A 262 11.55 -12.36 -1.84
CA PRO A 262 12.55 -11.34 -2.13
C PRO A 262 13.72 -11.32 -1.12
N ASP A 263 13.52 -11.81 0.10
CA ASP A 263 14.53 -11.80 1.17
C ASP A 263 15.36 -13.08 1.24
N ALA A 264 14.98 -14.14 0.51
CA ALA A 264 15.63 -15.45 0.61
C ALA A 264 17.03 -15.53 -0.05
N GLY A 265 17.44 -14.52 -0.82
CA GLY A 265 18.76 -14.52 -1.48
C GLY A 265 19.11 -13.21 -2.19
N GLU A 266 20.27 -13.16 -2.84
CA GLU A 266 20.76 -11.97 -3.56
C GLU A 266 20.27 -11.90 -5.01
N ALA A 267 20.07 -13.05 -5.66
CA ALA A 267 19.66 -13.15 -7.06
C ALA A 267 18.32 -13.88 -7.18
N THR A 268 17.57 -13.63 -8.27
CA THR A 268 16.22 -14.19 -8.49
C THR A 268 16.16 -15.71 -8.35
N TRP A 269 17.11 -16.44 -8.92
CA TRP A 269 17.17 -17.91 -8.82
C TRP A 269 17.45 -18.41 -7.41
N GLY A 270 18.09 -17.60 -6.55
CA GLY A 270 18.27 -17.90 -5.13
C GLY A 270 17.09 -17.49 -4.26
N ARG A 271 16.18 -16.66 -4.79
CA ARG A 271 14.93 -16.20 -4.16
C ARG A 271 13.73 -17.08 -4.52
N LEU A 272 13.85 -17.86 -5.58
CA LEU A 272 12.79 -18.71 -6.13
C LEU A 272 13.01 -20.17 -5.75
N THR A 273 12.05 -20.76 -5.03
CA THR A 273 11.96 -22.19 -4.74
C THR A 273 10.80 -22.78 -5.53
N VAL A 274 11.06 -23.80 -6.36
CA VAL A 274 10.03 -24.50 -7.13
C VAL A 274 9.84 -25.90 -6.55
N ASP A 275 8.69 -26.16 -5.94
CA ASP A 275 8.35 -27.46 -5.35
C ASP A 275 7.79 -28.43 -6.38
N ARG A 276 7.03 -27.91 -7.35
CA ARG A 276 6.47 -28.70 -8.45
C ARG A 276 6.55 -27.92 -9.75
N MET A 277 7.11 -28.55 -10.77
CA MET A 277 7.11 -28.06 -12.14
C MET A 277 6.35 -29.06 -13.03
N PRO A 278 5.26 -28.67 -13.69
CA PRO A 278 4.53 -29.58 -14.56
C PRO A 278 5.35 -29.92 -15.79
N SER A 279 5.28 -31.19 -16.22
CA SER A 279 5.84 -31.64 -17.48
C SER A 279 4.97 -31.19 -18.65
N GLU A 280 5.54 -31.17 -19.87
CA GLU A 280 4.79 -30.84 -21.08
C GLU A 280 3.57 -31.76 -21.28
N ALA A 281 3.66 -33.02 -20.86
CA ALA A 281 2.56 -33.97 -20.91
C ALA A 281 1.41 -33.61 -19.95
N GLU A 282 1.72 -33.03 -18.79
CA GLU A 282 0.76 -32.64 -17.74
C GLU A 282 0.08 -31.30 -18.04
N VAL A 283 0.73 -30.41 -18.79
CA VAL A 283 0.13 -29.17 -19.33
C VAL A 283 -1.02 -29.48 -20.31
N GLY A 284 -1.04 -30.69 -20.89
CA GLY A 284 -2.15 -31.22 -21.68
C GLY A 284 -2.07 -30.92 -23.17
N ARG A 285 -3.22 -30.99 -23.87
CA ARG A 285 -3.34 -30.80 -25.33
C ARG A 285 -4.45 -29.80 -25.66
N GLY A 286 -4.18 -28.83 -26.54
CA GLY A 286 -5.16 -27.81 -26.93
C GLY A 286 -4.55 -26.55 -27.53
N ARG A 287 -5.39 -25.60 -27.96
CA ARG A 287 -4.94 -24.36 -28.63
C ARG A 287 -4.12 -23.42 -27.74
N ARG A 288 -4.29 -23.48 -26.41
CA ARG A 288 -3.57 -22.64 -25.44
C ARG A 288 -2.24 -23.24 -24.97
N VAL A 289 -1.96 -24.50 -25.30
CA VAL A 289 -0.77 -25.24 -24.83
C VAL A 289 0.55 -24.55 -25.17
N PRO A 290 0.77 -23.98 -26.37
CA PRO A 290 2.02 -23.27 -26.64
C PRO A 290 2.30 -22.14 -25.63
N MET A 291 1.29 -21.33 -25.30
CA MET A 291 1.45 -20.27 -24.29
C MET A 291 1.68 -20.82 -22.89
N TRP A 292 1.06 -21.95 -22.55
CA TRP A 292 1.23 -22.61 -21.25
C TRP A 292 2.62 -23.23 -21.11
N VAL A 293 3.18 -23.78 -22.19
CA VAL A 293 4.55 -24.28 -22.23
C VAL A 293 5.54 -23.13 -22.08
N GLU A 294 5.34 -22.01 -22.80
CA GLU A 294 6.16 -20.80 -22.63
C GLU A 294 6.14 -20.27 -21.19
N GLU A 295 4.99 -20.35 -20.51
CA GLU A 295 4.85 -19.94 -19.10
C GLU A 295 5.67 -20.83 -18.15
N VAL A 296 5.65 -22.14 -18.38
CA VAL A 296 6.46 -23.12 -17.63
C VAL A 296 7.96 -22.94 -17.94
N GLU A 297 8.31 -22.70 -19.20
CA GLU A 297 9.69 -22.41 -19.61
C GLU A 297 10.22 -21.11 -18.99
N HIS A 298 9.38 -20.07 -18.93
CA HIS A 298 9.72 -18.83 -18.26
C HIS A 298 10.02 -19.06 -16.77
N LEU A 299 9.16 -19.79 -16.06
CA LEU A 299 9.40 -20.13 -14.65
C LEU A 299 10.69 -20.94 -14.48
N ARG A 300 10.96 -21.89 -15.39
CA ARG A 300 12.20 -22.68 -15.38
C ARG A 300 13.43 -21.80 -15.58
N ALA A 301 13.39 -20.86 -16.51
CA ALA A 301 14.48 -19.93 -16.78
C ALA A 301 14.77 -19.01 -15.58
N LEU A 302 13.74 -18.59 -14.83
CA LEU A 302 13.90 -17.80 -13.61
C LEU A 302 14.54 -18.60 -12.46
N ALA A 303 14.27 -19.90 -12.39
CA ALA A 303 14.82 -20.79 -11.37
C ALA A 303 16.26 -21.26 -11.67
N GLU A 304 16.72 -21.12 -12.91
CA GLU A 304 18.05 -21.58 -13.31
C GLU A 304 19.12 -20.53 -12.98
N ALA A 305 20.13 -20.94 -12.20
CA ALA A 305 21.31 -20.12 -11.97
C ALA A 305 22.08 -19.96 -13.29
N PRO A 306 22.47 -18.73 -13.68
CA PRO A 306 23.30 -18.55 -14.87
C PRO A 306 24.61 -19.33 -14.69
N PRO A 307 25.14 -19.96 -15.77
CA PRO A 307 26.38 -20.69 -15.68
C PRO A 307 27.48 -19.76 -15.18
N ALA A 308 28.22 -20.20 -14.16
CA ALA A 308 29.33 -19.43 -13.60
C ALA A 308 30.25 -18.97 -14.75
N PRO A 309 30.73 -17.72 -14.74
CA PRO A 309 31.64 -17.25 -15.78
C PRO A 309 32.82 -18.20 -15.81
N VAL A 310 32.92 -18.97 -16.91
CA VAL A 310 34.03 -19.87 -17.13
C VAL A 310 35.25 -18.99 -17.20
N SER A 311 36.02 -18.96 -16.11
CA SER A 311 37.32 -18.29 -16.11
C SER A 311 38.17 -19.08 -17.10
N THR A 312 38.25 -18.63 -18.34
CA THR A 312 39.20 -19.16 -19.32
C THR A 312 40.59 -18.99 -18.72
N PRO A 313 41.31 -20.07 -18.39
CA PRO A 313 42.69 -19.96 -17.99
C PRO A 313 43.47 -19.67 -19.26
N GLY A 314 43.83 -18.39 -19.46
CA GLY A 314 44.75 -18.00 -20.53
C GLY A 314 44.25 -16.88 -21.43
N THR A 315 44.05 -15.70 -20.87
CA THR A 315 44.43 -14.48 -21.59
C THR A 315 45.46 -13.77 -20.72
N PRO A 316 46.72 -13.62 -21.16
CA PRO A 316 47.70 -12.90 -20.37
C PRO A 316 47.22 -11.45 -20.18
N SER A 317 47.16 -11.06 -18.91
CA SER A 317 47.08 -9.67 -18.47
C SER A 317 48.20 -8.90 -19.15
N VAL A 318 47.86 -8.09 -20.16
CA VAL A 318 48.76 -7.06 -20.66
C VAL A 318 48.80 -5.99 -19.57
N ALA A 319 49.90 -6.01 -18.82
CA ALA A 319 50.24 -4.99 -17.86
C ALA A 319 50.17 -3.61 -18.53
N VAL A 320 49.31 -2.74 -18.01
CA VAL A 320 49.40 -1.30 -18.22
C VAL A 320 50.58 -0.80 -17.38
N PRO A 321 51.61 -0.18 -17.98
CA PRO A 321 52.62 0.51 -17.20
C PRO A 321 52.14 1.92 -16.88
N ASP A 322 52.01 2.22 -15.58
CA ASP A 322 51.87 3.57 -15.04
C ASP A 322 53.20 4.34 -15.16
N ALA A 323 53.15 5.55 -15.74
CA ALA A 323 53.73 6.80 -15.21
C ALA A 323 53.63 7.97 -16.22
N VAL A 324 52.60 8.83 -16.07
CA VAL A 324 52.58 10.31 -15.81
C VAL A 324 53.71 11.20 -16.40
N PRO A 325 53.55 12.54 -16.65
CA PRO A 325 52.41 13.44 -16.96
C PRO A 325 52.65 14.30 -18.24
N GLN A 326 51.64 15.02 -18.76
CA GLN A 326 51.83 16.40 -19.25
C GLN A 326 50.53 17.17 -19.52
N GLU A 327 50.29 18.19 -18.70
CA GLU A 327 49.54 19.38 -19.10
C GLU A 327 50.35 20.19 -20.13
N ARG A 328 49.67 20.72 -21.15
CA ARG A 328 49.59 22.14 -21.54
C ARG A 328 49.59 22.37 -23.06
N ARG A 329 48.54 23.13 -23.46
CA ARG A 329 48.47 24.11 -24.58
C ARG A 329 48.51 23.51 -25.99
N ALA A 330 47.82 24.01 -27.00
CA ALA A 330 46.79 25.03 -27.27
C ALA A 330 46.33 24.69 -28.73
N ALA A 331 45.29 25.17 -29.38
CA ALA A 331 44.53 26.40 -29.33
C ALA A 331 43.32 26.26 -30.28
N ALA A 332 42.30 27.09 -30.04
CA ALA A 332 41.40 27.76 -30.98
C ALA A 332 40.54 26.88 -31.94
N THR A 333 39.22 27.05 -31.99
CA THR A 333 38.52 28.31 -32.31
C THR A 333 37.05 28.17 -31.85
N LYS A 334 36.59 28.89 -30.80
CA LYS A 334 35.72 30.12 -30.84
C LYS A 334 34.80 30.18 -32.07
N VAL A 335 33.48 30.29 -31.93
CA VAL A 335 32.67 31.51 -31.68
C VAL A 335 31.35 31.01 -31.05
N GLY A 336 30.71 31.61 -30.05
CA GLY A 336 30.72 32.93 -29.42
C GLY A 336 29.28 33.13 -28.88
N ALA A 337 29.13 33.24 -27.56
CA ALA A 337 28.76 34.48 -26.84
C ALA A 337 27.25 34.80 -26.94
N ALA A 338 26.52 35.21 -25.91
CA ALA A 338 26.81 35.78 -24.57
C ALA A 338 25.57 35.47 -23.69
N GLY A 339 25.56 35.46 -22.35
CA GLY A 339 26.25 36.22 -21.30
C GLY A 339 25.19 36.50 -20.21
N GLY A 340 25.44 36.57 -18.91
CA GLY A 340 26.67 36.49 -18.13
C GLY A 340 26.36 36.63 -16.63
N SER A 341 27.45 36.58 -15.84
CA SER A 341 27.63 36.95 -14.41
C SER A 341 26.80 36.19 -13.36
N GLY A 342 27.34 35.44 -12.40
CA GLY A 342 28.70 35.35 -11.89
C GLY A 342 28.93 36.31 -10.72
N VAL A 343 28.81 35.82 -9.47
CA VAL A 343 29.72 36.08 -8.34
C VAL A 343 29.64 34.88 -7.40
N ALA A 344 30.81 34.38 -7.00
CA ALA A 344 30.99 33.32 -6.01
C ALA A 344 31.11 33.92 -4.61
N GLU A 345 30.46 33.31 -3.63
CA GLU A 345 30.78 33.48 -2.21
C GLU A 345 30.57 32.14 -1.48
N THR A 346 31.63 31.66 -0.85
CA THR A 346 31.70 30.48 0.00
C THR A 346 31.12 30.78 1.39
N SER A 347 30.03 30.11 1.76
CA SER A 347 29.61 29.82 3.15
C SER A 347 28.51 28.75 3.15
N PRO A 348 28.38 27.95 4.22
CA PRO A 348 27.82 26.61 4.18
C PRO A 348 26.29 26.64 4.02
N GLU A 349 25.77 25.82 3.12
CA GLU A 349 24.33 25.62 2.99
C GLU A 349 23.76 25.06 4.31
N PRO A 350 22.64 25.62 4.81
CA PRO A 350 21.94 25.05 5.94
C PRO A 350 21.35 23.72 5.50
N THR A 351 21.61 22.66 6.27
CA THR A 351 20.81 21.43 6.23
C THR A 351 19.36 21.80 6.54
N SER A 352 18.61 22.13 5.51
CA SER A 352 17.16 22.18 5.49
C SER A 352 16.69 20.74 5.68
N VAL A 353 16.65 20.30 6.94
CA VAL A 353 15.92 19.09 7.32
C VAL A 353 14.47 19.30 6.86
N ASP A 354 14.06 18.45 5.92
CA ASP A 354 12.74 18.48 5.29
C ASP A 354 11.66 18.45 6.40
N PRO A 355 10.62 19.32 6.36
CA PRO A 355 9.49 19.21 7.26
C PRO A 355 8.86 17.80 7.29
N VAL A 356 8.99 17.03 6.20
CA VAL A 356 8.59 15.62 6.12
C VAL A 356 9.49 14.72 6.97
N ASP A 357 10.81 14.96 7.03
CA ASP A 357 11.73 14.23 7.90
C ASP A 357 11.46 14.49 9.38
N ARG A 358 11.02 15.71 9.72
CA ARG A 358 10.60 16.05 11.10
C ARG A 358 9.32 15.33 11.50
N LEU A 359 8.38 15.16 10.58
CA LEU A 359 7.13 14.43 10.82
C LEU A 359 7.40 12.92 10.94
N ALA A 360 8.28 12.36 10.10
CA ALA A 360 8.70 10.96 10.19
C ALA A 360 9.42 10.67 11.52
N ALA A 361 10.33 11.56 11.93
CA ALA A 361 10.99 11.48 13.24
C ALA A 361 9.99 11.62 14.40
N TRP A 362 8.98 12.48 14.26
CA TRP A 362 7.92 12.63 15.27
C TRP A 362 7.08 11.35 15.40
N LEU A 363 6.63 10.76 14.29
CA LEU A 363 5.85 9.51 14.31
C LEU A 363 6.65 8.33 14.89
N LEU A 364 7.95 8.24 14.58
CA LEU A 364 8.83 7.21 15.17
C LEU A 364 9.08 7.43 16.66
N SER A 365 9.13 8.69 17.12
CA SER A 365 9.26 9.00 18.56
C SER A 365 7.99 8.70 19.38
N GLN A 366 6.83 8.61 18.72
CA GLN A 366 5.56 8.22 19.35
C GLN A 366 5.38 6.69 19.40
N ALA A 367 6.18 5.94 18.64
CA ALA A 367 6.12 4.49 18.56
C ALA A 367 7.06 3.79 19.57
N ASP A 368 7.35 4.44 20.70
CA ASP A 368 8.27 3.93 21.72
C ASP A 368 7.79 2.56 22.26
N LEU A 369 8.40 1.50 21.70
CA LEU A 369 8.40 0.13 22.20
C LEU A 369 9.60 -0.05 23.15
N ASP A 370 9.79 0.86 24.10
CA ASP A 370 10.56 0.57 25.30
C ASP A 370 9.60 0.45 26.48
N GLY A 371 9.16 -0.79 26.72
CA GLY A 371 8.42 -1.14 27.91
C GLY A 371 9.20 -0.79 29.18
N PRO A 372 8.52 -0.45 30.29
CA PRO A 372 9.17 0.01 31.50
C PRO A 372 10.10 -1.06 32.09
N ALA A 373 11.35 -0.68 32.32
CA ALA A 373 12.30 -1.43 33.12
C ALA A 373 11.68 -1.85 34.46
N ALA A 374 11.67 -3.15 34.71
CA ALA A 374 11.26 -3.72 35.98
C ALA A 374 12.25 -3.30 37.08
N SER A 375 11.86 -2.31 37.88
CA SER A 375 12.41 -2.06 39.21
C SER A 375 11.67 -2.96 40.21
N GLY A 376 12.40 -3.89 40.83
CA GLY A 376 11.87 -4.79 41.83
C GLY A 376 12.94 -5.71 42.38
N ALA A 377 13.91 -5.14 43.12
CA ALA A 377 14.76 -5.91 44.02
C ALA A 377 13.94 -6.36 45.24
N PRO A 378 14.03 -7.62 45.70
CA PRO A 378 13.63 -7.96 47.05
C PRO A 378 14.80 -7.74 48.01
N GLU A 379 14.51 -7.02 49.10
CA GLU A 379 15.23 -7.16 50.36
C GLU A 379 15.14 -8.61 50.84
N GLU A 380 16.28 -9.26 51.04
CA GLU A 380 16.71 -9.88 52.31
C GLU A 380 18.23 -10.15 52.30
#